data_AF-A0A1S9PMP0-F1
#
_entry.id   AF-A0A1S9PMP0-F1
#
_cell.length_a   1.000
_cell.length_b   1.000
_cell.length_c   1.000
_cell.angle_alpha   90.00
_cell.angle_beta   90.00
_cell.angle_gamma   90.00
#
_symmetry.space_group_name_H-M   'P 1'
#
loop_
_entity.id
_entity.type
_entity.pdbx_description
1 polymer ?
#
loop_
_entity_poly.entity_id
_entity_poly.type
_entity_poly.pdbx_seq_one_letter_code
_entity_poly.pdbx_strand_id
1 'polypeptide(L)'
;MKHKHLFILLMVCLTGCKKLPPAGFWTDFDSPHITDKNSDQGPWGGNRTIYWENKAGIKDTDMLKFAHENEWILLNTRNVIDPAVEMDKWIKYPGKLYIFNSEWTTEVDGKDKIAYGYILISDDHKRMSLYHSWGQ
;
A
#
# COMPACT_ATOMS: atom_id res chain seq x y z
N MET A 1 42.66 -8.44 46.55
CA MET A 1 42.51 -9.13 45.25
C MET A 1 41.76 -8.20 44.30
N LYS A 2 42.35 -7.89 43.15
CA LYS A 2 41.83 -6.93 42.16
C LYS A 2 40.94 -7.69 41.17
N HIS A 3 39.62 -7.55 41.26
CA HIS A 3 38.74 -8.06 40.20
C HIS A 3 38.74 -7.08 39.03
N LYS A 4 39.46 -7.47 37.98
CA LYS A 4 39.32 -6.91 36.63
C LYS A 4 38.30 -7.73 35.86
N HIS A 5 37.70 -7.09 34.85
CA HIS A 5 36.87 -7.67 33.77
C HIS A 5 35.41 -7.91 34.19
N LEU A 6 34.39 -7.60 33.40
CA LEU A 6 34.31 -7.35 31.96
C LEU A 6 32.99 -6.60 31.70
N PHE A 7 33.04 -5.39 31.14
CA PHE A 7 31.85 -4.74 30.58
C PHE A 7 31.49 -5.48 29.29
N ILE A 8 30.48 -6.36 29.32
CA ILE A 8 29.86 -6.89 28.10
C ILE A 8 28.75 -5.92 27.73
N LEU A 9 29.09 -4.94 26.89
CA LEU A 9 28.10 -4.12 26.19
C LEU A 9 27.49 -5.01 25.09
N LEU A 10 26.34 -5.62 25.37
CA LEU A 10 25.56 -6.36 24.39
C LEU A 10 24.94 -5.34 23.41
N MET A 11 25.73 -4.88 22.44
CA MET A 11 25.24 -4.07 21.34
C MET A 11 24.48 -5.00 20.39
N VAL A 12 23.21 -5.26 20.73
CA VAL A 12 22.26 -5.87 19.80
C VAL A 12 22.08 -4.85 18.69
N CYS A 13 22.82 -5.02 17.60
CA CYS A 13 22.49 -4.39 16.32
C CYS A 13 21.14 -4.96 15.89
N LEU A 14 20.06 -4.33 16.36
CA LEU A 14 18.76 -4.43 15.74
C LEU A 14 18.92 -3.80 14.35
N THR A 15 19.39 -4.57 13.36
CA THR A 15 18.99 -4.33 11.97
C THR A 15 17.51 -4.68 11.90
N GLY A 16 16.70 -3.89 12.60
CA GLY A 16 15.26 -3.99 12.57
C GLY A 16 14.88 -3.80 11.12
N CYS A 17 14.37 -4.87 10.53
CA CYS A 17 13.66 -4.80 9.27
C CYS A 17 12.55 -3.77 9.50
N LYS A 18 12.76 -2.52 9.07
CA LYS A 18 11.70 -1.52 9.07
C LYS A 18 10.79 -1.88 7.90
N LYS A 19 10.08 -3.00 7.99
CA LYS A 19 8.87 -3.17 7.20
C LYS A 19 7.95 -2.06 7.66
N LEU A 20 7.94 -0.97 6.89
CA LEU A 20 6.98 0.11 7.04
C LEU A 20 5.59 -0.53 7.11
N PRO A 21 4.65 0.04 7.88
CA PRO A 21 3.29 -0.45 7.88
C PRO A 21 2.79 -0.57 6.43
N PRO A 22 2.09 -1.67 6.09
CA PRO A 22 1.67 -1.98 4.73
C PRO A 22 0.94 -0.80 4.08
N ALA A 23 1.30 -0.49 2.83
CA ALA A 23 0.79 0.67 2.09
C ALA A 23 0.99 2.04 2.77
N GLY A 24 1.80 2.11 3.84
CA GLY A 24 2.08 3.29 4.65
C GLY A 24 2.60 4.46 3.82
N PHE A 25 3.63 4.15 3.03
CA PHE A 25 4.38 5.05 2.18
C PHE A 25 3.53 5.75 1.11
N TRP A 26 2.36 5.21 0.74
CA TRP A 26 1.49 5.83 -0.25
C TRP A 26 1.00 7.22 0.15
N THR A 27 1.04 7.60 1.44
CA THR A 27 0.71 8.97 1.85
C THR A 27 1.70 10.03 1.35
N ASP A 28 2.87 9.61 0.87
CA ASP A 28 3.91 10.50 0.36
C ASP A 28 3.79 10.71 -1.16
N PHE A 29 3.07 9.82 -1.86
CA PHE A 29 2.78 9.98 -3.28
C PHE A 29 1.75 11.09 -3.48
N ASP A 30 2.11 12.11 -4.28
CA ASP A 30 1.25 13.23 -4.63
C ASP A 30 0.45 13.80 -3.43
N SER A 31 1.12 13.91 -2.28
CA SER A 31 0.47 14.19 -0.99
C SER A 31 -0.39 15.46 -0.96
N PRO A 32 -0.07 16.56 -1.67
CA PRO A 32 -0.93 17.74 -1.71
C PRO A 32 -2.31 17.49 -2.35
N HIS A 33 -2.46 16.41 -3.12
CA HIS A 33 -3.69 16.08 -3.83
C HIS A 33 -4.50 14.97 -3.15
N ILE A 34 -4.09 14.50 -1.97
CA ILE A 34 -4.91 13.58 -1.17
C ILE A 34 -6.17 14.30 -0.70
N THR A 35 -7.33 13.80 -1.08
CA THR A 35 -8.64 14.35 -0.69
C THR A 35 -9.25 13.66 0.51
N ASP A 36 -8.97 12.38 0.69
CA ASP A 36 -9.44 11.57 1.82
C ASP A 36 -8.52 10.36 2.03
N LYS A 37 -8.47 9.85 3.26
CA LYS A 37 -7.77 8.60 3.60
C LYS A 37 -8.36 7.96 4.85
N ASN A 38 -8.50 6.64 4.81
CA ASN A 38 -8.79 5.83 5.98
C ASN A 38 -7.64 4.84 6.22
N SER A 39 -7.33 4.60 7.48
CA SER A 39 -6.30 3.66 7.88
C SER A 39 -6.74 2.98 9.17
N ASP A 40 -7.23 1.76 9.04
CA ASP A 40 -7.46 0.86 10.17
C ASP A 40 -6.21 0.01 10.38
N GLN A 41 -5.70 -0.02 11.60
CA GLN A 41 -4.45 -0.70 11.96
C GLN A 41 -4.69 -1.44 13.29
N GLY A 42 -4.85 -2.75 13.20
CA GLY A 42 -5.02 -3.64 14.32
C GLY A 42 -3.80 -4.56 14.52
N PRO A 43 -3.71 -5.23 15.68
CA PRO A 43 -2.65 -6.19 15.97
C PRO A 43 -2.66 -7.41 15.02
N TRP A 44 -3.79 -7.67 14.37
CA TRP A 44 -4.00 -8.85 13.51
C TRP A 44 -4.07 -8.52 12.03
N GLY A 45 -4.09 -7.25 11.66
CA GLY A 45 -4.36 -6.84 10.29
C GLY A 45 -4.86 -5.42 10.22
N GLY A 46 -5.24 -5.00 9.01
CA GLY A 46 -5.78 -3.68 8.80
C GLY A 46 -6.12 -3.44 7.34
N ASN A 47 -6.66 -2.26 7.10
CA ASN A 47 -6.92 -1.79 5.76
C ASN A 47 -6.48 -0.34 5.61
N ARG A 48 -6.20 0.02 4.36
CA ARG A 48 -5.88 1.39 3.97
C ARG A 48 -6.63 1.74 2.71
N THR A 49 -7.27 2.90 2.74
CA THR A 49 -7.77 3.58 1.55
C THR A 49 -7.18 4.97 1.47
N ILE A 50 -6.83 5.41 0.27
CA ILE A 50 -6.40 6.78 0.01
C ILE A 50 -7.03 7.22 -1.31
N TYR A 51 -7.49 8.46 -1.36
CA TYR A 51 -8.07 9.07 -2.55
C TYR A 51 -7.30 10.33 -2.90
N TRP A 52 -7.04 10.51 -4.21
CA TRP A 52 -6.40 11.69 -4.76
C TRP A 52 -7.29 12.36 -5.80
N GLU A 53 -7.22 13.69 -5.87
CA GLU A 53 -7.74 14.47 -6.99
C GLU A 53 -6.72 15.52 -7.43
N ASN A 54 -6.21 15.37 -8.65
CA ASN A 54 -5.25 16.27 -9.27
C ASN A 54 -5.76 16.74 -10.64
N LYS A 55 -6.14 18.01 -10.72
CA LYS A 55 -6.71 18.60 -11.96
C LYS A 55 -5.72 18.62 -13.12
N ALA A 56 -4.41 18.61 -12.84
CA ALA A 56 -3.37 18.55 -13.85
C ALA A 56 -3.15 17.14 -14.40
N GLY A 57 -3.74 16.12 -13.78
CA GLY A 57 -3.63 14.72 -14.16
C GLY A 57 -2.54 13.98 -13.38
N ILE A 58 -2.83 12.72 -13.09
CA ILE A 58 -1.97 11.75 -12.40
C ILE A 58 -1.32 10.90 -13.47
N LYS A 59 0.01 10.87 -13.49
CA LYS A 59 0.77 10.07 -14.45
C LYS A 59 0.99 8.68 -13.91
N ASP A 60 0.50 7.70 -14.66
CA ASP A 60 0.66 6.28 -14.36
C ASP A 60 2.14 5.90 -14.21
N THR A 61 3.03 6.50 -15.00
CA THR A 61 4.48 6.28 -14.92
C THR A 61 5.06 6.69 -13.57
N ASP A 62 4.58 7.78 -12.99
CA ASP A 62 5.08 8.31 -11.73
C ASP A 62 4.58 7.43 -10.58
N MET A 63 3.31 7.02 -10.64
CA MET A 63 2.71 6.05 -9.70
C MET A 63 3.43 4.69 -9.75
N LEU A 64 3.68 4.16 -10.95
CA LEU A 64 4.37 2.87 -11.12
C LEU A 64 5.81 2.91 -10.63
N LYS A 65 6.53 4.00 -10.91
CA LYS A 65 7.87 4.21 -10.40
C LYS A 65 7.88 4.26 -8.86
N PHE A 66 6.95 5.01 -8.27
CA PHE A 66 6.82 5.13 -6.82
C PHE A 66 6.46 3.79 -6.17
N ALA A 67 5.55 3.00 -6.77
CA ALA A 67 5.24 1.65 -6.31
C ALA A 67 6.49 0.76 -6.31
N HIS A 68 7.24 0.74 -7.42
CA HIS A 68 8.46 -0.05 -7.55
C HIS A 68 9.54 0.34 -6.54
N GLU A 69 9.75 1.64 -6.30
CA GLU A 69 10.70 2.16 -5.30
C GLU A 69 10.33 1.76 -3.87
N ASN A 70 9.06 1.40 -3.63
CA ASN A 70 8.55 0.92 -2.35
C ASN A 70 8.19 -0.58 -2.39
N GLU A 71 8.82 -1.33 -3.30
CA GLU A 71 8.76 -2.79 -3.38
C GLU A 71 7.35 -3.35 -3.68
N TRP A 72 6.46 -2.51 -4.23
CA TRP A 72 5.16 -2.96 -4.74
C TRP A 72 5.30 -3.37 -6.21
N ILE A 73 5.23 -4.68 -6.45
CA ILE A 73 5.47 -5.27 -7.76
C ILE A 73 4.16 -5.32 -8.55
N LEU A 74 4.13 -4.67 -9.72
CA LEU A 74 2.96 -4.74 -10.61
C LEU A 74 2.76 -6.17 -11.12
N LEU A 75 1.57 -6.73 -10.86
CA LEU A 75 1.18 -8.06 -11.32
C LEU A 75 0.32 -8.00 -12.58
N ASN A 76 -0.62 -7.05 -12.61
CA ASN A 76 -1.59 -6.97 -13.69
C ASN A 76 -2.16 -5.56 -13.83
N THR A 77 -2.66 -5.27 -15.04
CA THR A 77 -3.43 -4.07 -15.35
C THR A 77 -4.68 -4.45 -16.13
N ARG A 78 -5.82 -3.84 -15.81
CA ARG A 78 -7.07 -4.04 -16.56
C ARG A 78 -7.90 -2.77 -16.62
N ASN A 79 -8.67 -2.60 -17.70
CA ASN A 79 -9.65 -1.52 -17.79
C ASN A 79 -10.93 -1.93 -17.05
N VAL A 80 -11.51 -0.98 -16.30
CA VAL A 80 -12.74 -1.10 -15.54
C VAL A 80 -13.75 -0.14 -16.13
N ILE A 81 -14.85 -0.67 -16.68
CA ILE A 81 -15.88 0.14 -17.35
C ILE A 81 -17.06 0.41 -16.39
N ASP A 82 -17.39 -0.56 -15.53
CA ASP A 82 -18.39 -0.42 -14.49
C ASP A 82 -17.76 -0.70 -13.10
N PRO A 83 -17.36 0.35 -12.37
CA PRO A 83 -16.73 0.19 -11.07
C PRO A 83 -17.66 -0.41 -10.01
N ALA A 84 -18.99 -0.19 -10.13
CA ALA A 84 -19.97 -0.66 -9.14
C ALA A 84 -20.19 -2.18 -9.22
N VAL A 85 -19.95 -2.77 -10.40
CA VAL A 85 -20.04 -4.22 -10.61
C VAL A 85 -18.75 -4.94 -10.20
N GLU A 86 -17.60 -4.30 -10.40
CA GLU A 86 -16.31 -4.98 -10.24
C GLU A 86 -15.79 -5.01 -8.80
N MET A 87 -15.94 -3.94 -8.00
CA MET A 87 -15.31 -3.92 -6.67
C MET A 87 -16.09 -3.09 -5.65
N ASP A 88 -15.86 -3.44 -4.38
CA ASP A 88 -16.37 -2.82 -3.15
C ASP A 88 -16.21 -1.28 -3.14
N LYS A 89 -16.90 -0.60 -2.21
CA LYS A 89 -17.23 0.85 -2.10
C LYS A 89 -16.09 1.87 -2.34
N TRP A 90 -14.86 1.45 -2.54
CA TRP A 90 -13.68 2.27 -2.74
C TRP A 90 -13.35 2.57 -4.22
N ILE A 91 -13.89 1.81 -5.20
CA ILE A 91 -13.76 2.15 -6.62
C ILE A 91 -14.89 3.10 -7.02
N LYS A 92 -14.54 4.31 -7.48
CA LYS A 92 -15.53 5.38 -7.75
C LYS A 92 -15.80 5.65 -9.23
N TYR A 93 -14.93 5.24 -10.16
CA TYR A 93 -14.98 5.68 -11.56
C TYR A 93 -14.55 4.57 -12.52
N PRO A 94 -14.98 4.60 -13.79
CA PRO A 94 -14.29 3.84 -14.84
C PRO A 94 -12.84 4.31 -14.94
N GLY A 95 -11.96 3.40 -15.35
CA GLY A 95 -10.54 3.68 -15.31
C GLY A 95 -9.65 2.47 -15.53
N LYS A 96 -8.38 2.65 -15.25
CA LYS A 96 -7.37 1.59 -15.31
C LYS A 96 -7.01 1.13 -13.91
N LEU A 97 -7.27 -0.15 -13.65
CA LEU A 97 -6.92 -0.82 -12.40
C LEU A 97 -5.53 -1.45 -12.50
N TYR A 98 -4.72 -1.19 -11.50
CA TYR A 98 -3.40 -1.73 -11.26
C TYR A 98 -3.46 -2.64 -10.04
N ILE A 99 -2.94 -3.86 -10.18
CA ILE A 99 -2.91 -4.86 -9.12
C ILE A 99 -1.44 -5.12 -8.77
N PHE A 100 -1.09 -4.93 -7.50
CA PHE A 100 0.26 -5.05 -6.98
C PHE A 100 0.38 -6.22 -6.00
N ASN A 101 1.51 -6.92 -6.06
CA ASN A 101 1.99 -7.71 -4.94
C ASN A 101 2.58 -6.75 -3.91
N SER A 102 2.02 -6.73 -2.70
CA SER A 102 2.52 -5.90 -1.60
C SER A 102 3.57 -6.60 -0.74
N GLU A 103 3.79 -7.91 -0.95
CA GLU A 103 4.52 -8.84 -0.09
C GLU A 103 3.92 -9.06 1.32
N TRP A 104 2.75 -8.49 1.61
CA TRP A 104 1.99 -8.79 2.81
C TRP A 104 1.05 -9.97 2.58
N THR A 105 0.61 -10.57 3.67
CA THR A 105 -0.37 -11.67 3.65
C THR A 105 -1.71 -11.23 4.21
N THR A 106 -2.76 -11.93 3.80
CA THR A 106 -4.11 -11.83 4.36
C THR A 106 -4.69 -13.23 4.49
N GLU A 107 -5.53 -13.46 5.51
CA GLU A 107 -6.22 -14.73 5.68
C GLU A 107 -7.52 -14.75 4.87
N VAL A 108 -7.67 -15.75 4.00
CA VAL A 108 -8.93 -16.00 3.28
C VAL A 108 -9.28 -17.46 3.42
N ASP A 109 -10.42 -17.73 4.06
CA ASP A 109 -10.91 -19.08 4.38
C ASP A 109 -9.89 -19.92 5.18
N GLY A 110 -9.26 -19.30 6.18
CA GLY A 110 -8.27 -19.97 7.05
C GLY A 110 -6.94 -20.27 6.37
N LYS A 111 -6.65 -19.64 5.22
CA LYS A 111 -5.40 -19.80 4.48
C LYS A 111 -4.75 -18.45 4.21
N ASP A 112 -3.45 -18.38 4.44
CA ASP A 112 -2.64 -17.23 4.05
C ASP A 112 -2.60 -17.10 2.53
N LYS A 113 -2.97 -15.91 2.04
CA LYS A 113 -2.84 -15.48 0.66
C LYS A 113 -2.06 -14.17 0.61
N ILE A 114 -1.60 -13.78 -0.57
CA ILE A 114 -1.00 -12.47 -0.78
C ILE A 114 -2.09 -11.40 -0.59
N ALA A 115 -1.80 -10.40 0.24
CA ALA A 115 -2.57 -9.18 0.37
C ALA A 115 -2.27 -8.28 -0.84
N TYR A 116 -3.11 -8.31 -1.86
CA TYR A 116 -2.89 -7.47 -3.03
C TYR A 116 -3.22 -6.01 -2.74
N GLY A 117 -2.38 -5.13 -3.30
CA GLY A 117 -2.65 -3.70 -3.37
C GLY A 117 -3.36 -3.36 -4.67
N TYR A 118 -4.37 -2.49 -4.59
CA TYR A 118 -5.16 -2.08 -5.74
C TYR A 118 -5.08 -0.57 -5.91
N ILE A 119 -4.78 -0.12 -7.13
CA ILE A 119 -4.82 1.29 -7.50
C ILE A 119 -5.68 1.45 -8.74
N LEU A 120 -6.68 2.32 -8.67
CA LEU A 120 -7.48 2.70 -9.83
C LEU A 120 -7.16 4.15 -10.17
N ILE A 121 -6.86 4.42 -11.44
CA ILE A 121 -6.77 5.76 -12.00
C ILE A 121 -7.95 5.96 -12.95
N SER A 122 -8.69 7.06 -12.80
CA SER A 122 -9.83 7.38 -13.67
C SER A 122 -9.42 7.58 -15.13
N ASP A 123 -10.34 7.38 -16.07
CA ASP A 123 -10.05 7.55 -17.51
C ASP A 123 -9.53 8.94 -17.90
N ASP A 124 -9.92 9.98 -17.15
CA ASP A 124 -9.44 11.35 -17.34
C ASP A 124 -8.12 11.64 -16.60
N HIS A 125 -7.56 10.64 -15.91
CA HIS A 125 -6.37 10.68 -15.07
C HIS A 125 -6.44 11.69 -13.91
N LYS A 126 -7.58 12.30 -13.60
CA LYS A 126 -7.66 13.34 -12.55
C LYS A 126 -7.89 12.78 -11.17
N ARG A 127 -8.29 11.52 -11.05
CA ARG A 127 -8.61 10.89 -9.78
C ARG A 127 -7.89 9.55 -9.67
N MET A 128 -7.45 9.25 -8.47
CA MET A 128 -6.86 7.96 -8.14
C MET A 128 -7.38 7.48 -6.80
N SER A 129 -7.56 6.18 -6.65
CA SER A 129 -7.89 5.53 -5.38
C SER A 129 -6.97 4.36 -5.13
N LEU A 130 -6.51 4.21 -3.90
CA LEU A 130 -5.78 3.06 -3.42
C LEU A 130 -6.63 2.27 -2.42
N TYR A 131 -6.56 0.95 -2.50
CA TYR A 131 -7.05 0.04 -1.47
C TYR A 131 -6.03 -1.05 -1.18
N HIS A 132 -5.84 -1.36 0.09
CA HIS A 132 -5.04 -2.49 0.54
C HIS A 132 -5.63 -3.03 1.85
N SER A 133 -5.74 -4.35 1.95
CA SER A 133 -6.16 -5.04 3.17
C SER A 133 -5.22 -6.21 3.43
N TRP A 134 -4.75 -6.34 4.67
CA TRP A 134 -3.80 -7.37 5.09
C TRP A 134 -4.18 -7.92 6.46
N GLY A 135 -3.58 -9.05 6.82
CA GLY A 135 -3.83 -9.75 8.07
C GLY A 135 -5.13 -10.57 8.09
N GLN A 136 -5.54 -10.95 9.30
CA GLN A 136 -6.74 -11.74 9.62
C GLN A 136 -8.02 -10.91 9.60
#